data_AF-A0A964EPT0-F1
#
_entry.id   AF-A0A964EPT0-F1
#
_cell.length_a   1.000
_cell.length_b   1.000
_cell.length_c   1.000
_cell.angle_alpha   90.00
_cell.angle_beta   90.00
_cell.angle_gamma   90.00
#
_symmetry.space_group_name_H-M   'P 1'
#
loop_
_entity.id
_entity.type
_entity.pdbx_description
1 polymer ?
#
loop_
_entity_poly.entity_id
_entity_poly.type
_entity_poly.pdbx_seq_one_letter_code
_entity_poly.pdbx_strand_id
1 'polypeptide(L)'
;MQERWYHIWIGLLLLASVQPVFVRANEKDVREEVLLTTDRSMYFAGSQVLFKADIRRQGSDHPEASSTVLYLEVFDPANRVVVQQKSPVNGGTSIGSILLPEDLVTGTYFIRAYTQVMRNRGPEHFWTNQLLVIHPGKKPEVPLMKAVTDGPVPPGCPMAPPMPCGLQTDRVVYHPGEVVHVRMTSSAGAHLSVRVVPSGAFRESHNGLQYRMKPPAARLDQQTAWYPEIRGISISGRVVYAGTQTPCSGVRVYVGVKDGEEQFHVTHTDSSGYFVVGLQHLAQHQKVFITTEKQSDQRFQILVNNNFSPDFATLPMQPMKIDSDDLGMINMLYIARQAQVSDTLLHVKRLDTVAWLPNPFQGAGQRILLKDYVEIPSMAEVFNEIVPYVSVHENKGKRMIETFDARSNTPFRHPLVLLDCIPFEDHEALLALLPSQVESVEVISDYFLIGGVSVEGLINISTYQHNLGGLALPLEGVSVEMDGFAQLTEQHVVQTSLQDVRALIYWNPEVELNNGQASLQFPVNDVEGSYDVIVTGLTESGERIFDTQTFQLKP
;
A
#
# COMPACT_ATOMS: atom_id res chain seq x y z
N MET A 1 39.34 33.16 -7.07
CA MET A 1 39.62 31.97 -7.92
C MET A 1 39.19 30.65 -7.30
N GLN A 2 38.86 30.60 -6.00
CA GLN A 2 38.46 29.38 -5.28
C GLN A 2 36.95 29.04 -5.44
N GLU A 3 36.10 30.04 -5.72
CA GLU A 3 34.64 29.81 -5.87
C GLU A 3 34.21 29.22 -7.22
N ARG A 4 35.00 29.39 -8.29
CA ARG A 4 34.67 28.80 -9.61
C ARG A 4 34.81 27.28 -9.65
N TRP A 5 35.54 26.69 -8.70
CA TRP A 5 35.71 25.24 -8.61
C TRP A 5 34.56 24.59 -7.82
N TYR A 6 33.96 25.28 -6.85
CA TYR A 6 32.87 24.73 -6.03
C TYR A 6 31.59 24.48 -6.85
N HIS A 7 31.28 25.35 -7.82
CA HIS A 7 30.14 25.17 -8.73
C HIS A 7 30.32 24.04 -9.75
N ILE A 8 31.56 23.72 -10.14
CA ILE A 8 31.86 22.64 -11.10
C ILE A 8 31.70 21.27 -10.42
N TRP A 9 31.99 21.16 -9.12
CA TRP A 9 31.80 19.91 -8.36
C TRP A 9 30.33 19.65 -8.01
N ILE A 10 29.51 20.68 -7.73
CA ILE A 10 28.07 20.53 -7.52
C ILE A 10 27.33 20.17 -8.82
N GLY A 11 27.76 20.73 -9.96
CA GLY A 11 27.24 20.36 -11.28
C GLY A 11 27.52 18.90 -11.67
N LEU A 12 28.69 18.36 -11.29
CA LEU A 12 29.06 16.96 -11.55
C LEU A 12 28.37 15.96 -10.59
N LEU A 13 28.02 16.38 -9.37
CA LEU A 13 27.21 15.58 -8.44
C LEU A 13 25.72 15.56 -8.79
N LEU A 14 25.17 16.63 -9.38
CA LEU A 14 23.80 16.66 -9.91
C LEU A 14 23.64 15.89 -11.22
N LEU A 15 24.69 15.77 -12.04
CA LEU A 15 24.69 14.91 -13.23
C LEU A 15 24.76 13.40 -12.90
N ALA A 16 25.16 13.04 -11.67
CA ALA A 16 25.18 11.65 -11.21
C ALA A 16 23.85 11.17 -10.59
N SER A 17 22.92 12.07 -10.25
CA SER A 17 21.63 11.75 -9.64
C SER A 17 20.42 11.86 -10.59
N VAL A 18 20.64 12.27 -11.85
CA VAL A 18 19.59 12.30 -12.88
C VAL A 18 19.93 11.29 -13.97
N GLN A 19 19.92 10.00 -13.63
CA GLN A 19 19.60 9.01 -14.65
C GLN A 19 18.09 9.13 -14.87
N PRO A 20 17.59 9.46 -16.08
CA PRO A 20 16.18 9.19 -16.39
C PRO A 20 15.92 7.73 -16.01
N VAL A 21 14.80 7.46 -15.36
CA VAL A 21 14.34 6.09 -15.10
C VAL A 21 13.99 5.48 -16.47
N PHE A 22 15.02 5.12 -17.24
CA PHE A 22 14.93 3.97 -18.10
C PHE A 22 14.74 2.82 -17.14
N VAL A 23 13.50 2.38 -17.00
CA VAL A 23 13.18 1.06 -16.48
C VAL A 23 14.06 0.10 -17.27
N ARG A 24 15.16 -0.36 -16.65
CA ARG A 24 16.07 -1.30 -17.30
C ARG A 24 15.23 -2.54 -17.59
N ALA A 25 15.45 -3.15 -18.75
CA ALA A 25 14.80 -4.40 -19.16
C ALA A 25 14.87 -5.52 -18.09
N ASN A 26 15.79 -5.43 -17.12
CA ASN A 26 15.98 -6.38 -16.02
C ASN A 26 15.02 -6.24 -14.82
N GLU A 27 14.21 -5.17 -14.69
CA GLU A 27 13.30 -5.03 -13.52
C GLU A 27 12.01 -5.84 -13.65
N LYS A 28 11.60 -6.22 -14.87
CA LYS A 28 10.44 -7.10 -15.11
C LYS A 28 10.68 -8.54 -14.65
N ASP A 29 11.94 -8.96 -14.61
CA ASP A 29 12.37 -10.31 -14.21
C ASP A 29 12.54 -10.45 -12.70
N VAL A 30 12.29 -9.39 -11.92
CA VAL A 30 12.28 -9.45 -10.46
C VAL A 30 11.25 -10.47 -10.00
N ARG A 31 11.70 -11.36 -9.12
CA ARG A 31 10.89 -12.44 -8.57
C ARG A 31 10.75 -12.18 -7.08
N GLU A 32 9.53 -11.93 -6.62
CA GLU A 32 9.25 -11.76 -5.20
C GLU A 32 8.37 -12.89 -4.69
N GLU A 33 8.55 -13.21 -3.42
CA GLU A 33 7.72 -14.12 -2.65
C GLU A 33 7.31 -13.42 -1.36
N VAL A 34 6.05 -13.57 -0.98
CA VAL A 34 5.48 -13.05 0.27
C VAL A 34 5.20 -14.22 1.18
N LEU A 35 5.57 -14.12 2.45
CA LEU A 35 5.13 -14.99 3.54
C LEU A 35 4.22 -14.19 4.46
N LEU A 36 2.91 -14.48 4.50
CA LEU A 36 1.96 -13.84 5.42
C LEU A 36 1.68 -14.74 6.63
N THR A 37 1.75 -14.15 7.82
CA THR A 37 1.34 -14.76 9.08
C THR A 37 0.33 -13.87 9.80
N THR A 38 -0.61 -14.49 10.52
CA THR A 38 -1.68 -13.81 11.27
C THR A 38 -1.70 -14.24 12.74
N ASP A 39 -2.46 -13.58 13.61
CA ASP A 39 -2.52 -13.88 15.07
C ASP A 39 -3.19 -15.20 15.30
N ARG A 40 -4.26 -15.40 14.55
CA ARG A 40 -5.21 -16.48 14.69
C ARG A 40 -5.60 -16.92 13.29
N SER A 41 -6.32 -18.03 13.23
CA SER A 41 -7.01 -18.47 12.03
C SER A 41 -8.53 -18.34 12.17
N MET A 42 -9.03 -17.94 13.34
CA MET A 42 -10.45 -17.76 13.62
C MET A 42 -10.70 -16.42 14.32
N TYR A 43 -11.72 -15.72 13.85
CA TYR A 43 -12.04 -14.34 14.21
C TYR A 43 -13.55 -14.14 14.33
N PHE A 44 -13.97 -13.09 15.05
CA PHE A 44 -15.33 -12.59 14.92
C PHE A 44 -15.43 -11.53 13.83
N ALA A 45 -16.62 -11.39 13.23
CA ALA A 45 -16.93 -10.25 12.38
C ALA A 45 -16.73 -8.94 13.17
N GLY A 46 -16.03 -7.94 12.62
CA GLY A 46 -15.62 -6.75 13.36
C GLY A 46 -14.28 -6.84 14.09
N SER A 47 -13.66 -8.02 14.17
CA SER A 47 -12.33 -8.17 14.80
C SER A 47 -11.21 -7.69 13.88
N GLN A 48 -10.08 -7.30 14.47
CA GLN A 48 -8.85 -7.06 13.74
C GLN A 48 -8.09 -8.37 13.51
N VAL A 49 -7.66 -8.58 12.27
CA VAL A 49 -6.66 -9.57 11.89
C VAL A 49 -5.31 -8.87 11.94
N LEU A 50 -4.50 -9.21 12.94
CA LEU A 50 -3.12 -8.74 13.02
C LEU A 50 -2.27 -9.59 12.07
N PHE A 51 -1.35 -8.95 11.35
CA PHE A 51 -0.51 -9.65 10.39
C PHE A 51 0.95 -9.20 10.43
N LYS A 52 1.82 -10.12 10.03
CA LYS A 52 3.18 -9.85 9.57
C LYS A 52 3.37 -10.50 8.21
N ALA A 53 3.95 -9.75 7.28
CA ALA A 53 4.39 -10.25 6.00
C ALA A 53 5.89 -10.04 5.82
N ASP A 54 6.61 -11.09 5.42
CA ASP A 54 8.00 -11.02 5.00
C ASP A 54 8.06 -11.18 3.48
N ILE A 55 8.74 -10.26 2.79
CA ILE A 55 8.88 -10.22 1.34
C ILE A 55 10.36 -10.45 0.99
N ARG A 56 10.60 -11.37 0.06
CA ARG A 56 11.95 -11.73 -0.37
C ARG A 56 12.06 -11.79 -1.87
N ARG A 57 13.24 -11.41 -2.37
CA ARG A 57 13.60 -11.60 -3.78
C ARG A 57 14.17 -13.00 -3.99
N GLN A 58 13.65 -13.73 -4.99
CA GLN A 58 14.15 -15.05 -5.38
C GLN A 58 15.31 -14.92 -6.39
N GLY A 59 16.37 -15.71 -6.17
CA GLY A 59 17.46 -15.87 -7.13
C GLY A 59 18.44 -14.70 -7.23
N SER A 60 18.53 -13.87 -6.20
CA SER A 60 19.49 -12.78 -6.08
C SER A 60 20.44 -12.99 -4.89
N ASP A 61 21.67 -12.50 -5.02
CA ASP A 61 22.64 -12.43 -3.91
C ASP A 61 22.21 -11.43 -2.83
N HIS A 62 21.26 -10.54 -3.15
CA HIS A 62 20.59 -9.62 -2.24
C HIS A 62 19.12 -10.06 -2.10
N PRO A 63 18.72 -10.76 -1.01
CA PRO A 63 17.38 -11.31 -0.85
C PRO A 63 16.32 -10.27 -0.45
N GLU A 64 16.72 -9.01 -0.27
CA GLU A 64 15.85 -7.92 0.13
C GLU A 64 14.74 -7.66 -0.89
N ALA A 65 13.55 -7.31 -0.37
CA ALA A 65 12.42 -6.92 -1.20
C ALA A 65 12.75 -5.68 -2.03
N SER A 66 12.29 -5.68 -3.29
CA SER A 66 12.34 -4.48 -4.13
C SER A 66 11.08 -3.63 -3.91
N SER A 67 9.94 -4.27 -3.67
CA SER A 67 8.67 -3.58 -3.44
C SER A 67 8.56 -2.99 -2.03
N THR A 68 8.08 -1.76 -1.95
CA THR A 68 7.79 -1.00 -0.72
C THR A 68 6.30 -1.00 -0.37
N VAL A 69 5.48 -1.76 -1.11
CA VAL A 69 4.03 -1.83 -0.97
C VAL A 69 3.57 -3.29 -0.98
N LEU A 70 2.77 -3.66 0.01
CA LEU A 70 2.08 -4.93 0.11
C LEU A 70 0.59 -4.74 -0.12
N TYR A 71 0.01 -5.56 -1.00
CA TYR A 71 -1.43 -5.63 -1.24
C TYR A 71 -2.02 -6.76 -0.43
N LEU A 72 -3.06 -6.46 0.34
CA LEU A 72 -3.80 -7.40 1.15
C LEU A 72 -5.28 -7.35 0.76
N GLU A 73 -5.87 -8.52 0.55
CA GLU A 73 -7.30 -8.62 0.23
C GLU A 73 -7.93 -9.78 1.00
N VAL A 74 -9.06 -9.51 1.65
CA VAL A 74 -9.90 -10.53 2.27
C VAL A 74 -11.08 -10.79 1.34
N PHE A 75 -11.35 -12.05 1.01
CA PHE A 75 -12.41 -12.45 0.08
C PHE A 75 -13.09 -13.74 0.51
N ASP A 76 -14.29 -13.97 0.00
CA ASP A 76 -15.07 -15.17 0.26
C ASP A 76 -14.79 -16.29 -0.77
N PRO A 77 -15.36 -17.50 -0.61
CA PRO A 77 -15.13 -18.61 -1.55
C PRO A 77 -15.69 -18.37 -2.97
N ALA A 78 -16.54 -17.35 -3.15
CA ALA A 78 -17.03 -16.90 -4.45
C ALA A 78 -16.15 -15.81 -5.07
N ASN A 79 -14.95 -15.56 -4.50
CA ASN A 79 -14.01 -14.50 -4.87
C ASN A 79 -14.60 -13.08 -4.74
N ARG A 80 -15.63 -12.90 -3.92
CA ARG A 80 -16.12 -11.56 -3.57
C ARG A 80 -15.20 -10.96 -2.52
N VAL A 81 -14.56 -9.85 -2.86
CA VAL A 81 -13.66 -9.14 -1.96
C VAL A 81 -14.48 -8.36 -0.94
N VAL A 82 -14.14 -8.53 0.33
CA VAL A 82 -14.79 -7.85 1.47
C VAL A 82 -13.90 -6.78 2.10
N VAL A 83 -12.58 -6.89 1.95
CA VAL A 83 -11.62 -5.88 2.40
C VAL A 83 -10.46 -5.81 1.41
N GLN A 84 -10.00 -4.60 1.10
CA GLN A 84 -8.78 -4.32 0.35
C GLN A 84 -7.93 -3.33 1.15
N GLN A 85 -6.62 -3.58 1.23
CA GLN A 85 -5.71 -2.73 1.98
C GLN A 85 -4.32 -2.74 1.35
N LYS A 86 -3.67 -1.57 1.32
CA LYS A 86 -2.23 -1.46 1.03
C LYS A 86 -1.48 -1.20 2.33
N SER A 87 -0.37 -1.88 2.52
CA SER A 87 0.49 -1.72 3.69
C SER A 87 1.92 -1.41 3.28
N PRO A 88 2.61 -0.47 3.97
CA PRO A 88 4.00 -0.17 3.66
C PRO A 88 4.90 -1.36 4.01
N VAL A 89 5.94 -1.53 3.21
CA VAL A 89 7.00 -2.53 3.40
C VAL A 89 8.29 -1.79 3.70
N ASN A 90 8.97 -2.17 4.79
CA ASN A 90 10.23 -1.59 5.19
C ASN A 90 11.25 -2.70 5.47
N GLY A 91 12.41 -2.65 4.82
CA GLY A 91 13.42 -3.72 4.93
C GLY A 91 12.90 -5.12 4.52
N GLY A 92 11.89 -5.19 3.64
CA GLY A 92 11.23 -6.44 3.28
C GLY A 92 10.16 -6.93 4.25
N THR A 93 9.88 -6.21 5.34
CA THR A 93 8.86 -6.60 6.32
C THR A 93 7.69 -5.61 6.31
N SER A 94 6.48 -6.12 6.46
CA SER A 94 5.26 -5.33 6.65
C SER A 94 4.47 -5.88 7.82
N ILE A 95 4.15 -5.02 8.78
CA ILE A 95 3.41 -5.37 10.00
C ILE A 95 2.22 -4.43 10.13
N GLY A 96 1.05 -4.97 10.41
CA GLY A 96 -0.14 -4.16 10.58
C GLY A 96 -1.36 -4.97 10.99
N SER A 97 -2.52 -4.37 10.78
CA SER A 97 -3.80 -5.02 11.02
C SER A 97 -4.80 -4.74 9.90
N ILE A 98 -5.78 -5.62 9.77
CA ILE A 98 -6.93 -5.47 8.87
C ILE A 98 -8.20 -5.59 9.72
N LEU A 99 -9.09 -4.60 9.61
CA LEU A 99 -10.40 -4.66 10.25
C LEU A 99 -11.39 -5.45 9.39
N LEU A 100 -11.92 -6.55 9.94
CA LEU A 100 -13.00 -7.29 9.29
C LEU A 100 -14.33 -6.52 9.44
N PRO A 101 -15.17 -6.41 8.39
CA PRO A 101 -16.49 -5.80 8.51
C PRO A 101 -17.35 -6.49 9.59
N GLU A 102 -18.14 -5.71 10.32
CA GLU A 102 -19.02 -6.24 11.37
C GLU A 102 -20.17 -7.07 10.81
N ASP A 103 -20.53 -6.85 9.56
CA ASP A 103 -21.68 -7.46 8.90
C ASP A 103 -21.36 -8.77 8.18
N LEU A 104 -20.10 -9.23 8.20
CA LEU A 104 -19.72 -10.54 7.66
C LEU A 104 -20.58 -11.67 8.25
N VAL A 105 -20.96 -12.64 7.42
CA VAL A 105 -21.66 -13.84 7.90
C VAL A 105 -20.67 -14.88 8.42
N THR A 106 -21.15 -15.83 9.23
CA THR A 106 -20.32 -16.96 9.66
C THR A 106 -19.86 -17.75 8.42
N GLY A 107 -18.56 -17.85 8.19
CA GLY A 107 -18.02 -18.25 6.89
C GLY A 107 -16.53 -18.56 6.92
N THR A 108 -16.09 -19.33 5.92
CA THR A 108 -14.68 -19.41 5.55
C THR A 108 -14.37 -18.25 4.60
N TYR A 109 -13.35 -17.47 4.94
CA TYR A 109 -12.80 -16.41 4.14
C TYR A 109 -11.33 -16.70 3.86
N PHE A 110 -10.73 -15.96 2.94
CA PHE A 110 -9.33 -16.05 2.60
C PHE A 110 -8.72 -14.67 2.65
N ILE A 111 -7.50 -14.57 3.18
CA ILE A 111 -6.66 -13.39 3.09
C ILE A 111 -5.51 -13.70 2.15
N ARG A 112 -5.34 -12.89 1.10
CA ARG A 112 -4.19 -12.97 0.20
C ARG A 112 -3.27 -11.78 0.34
N ALA A 113 -1.98 -12.01 0.11
CA ALA A 113 -0.92 -11.01 0.17
C ALA A 113 0.02 -11.13 -1.04
N TYR A 114 0.33 -10.01 -1.69
CA TYR A 114 1.21 -9.96 -2.86
C TYR A 114 1.78 -8.56 -3.11
N THR A 115 2.82 -8.47 -3.94
CA THR A 115 3.35 -7.22 -4.49
C THR A 115 2.95 -7.07 -5.96
N GLN A 116 3.00 -5.86 -6.54
CA GLN A 116 2.60 -5.65 -7.95
C GLN A 116 3.37 -6.56 -8.92
N VAL A 117 4.68 -6.74 -8.73
CA VAL A 117 5.51 -7.56 -9.63
C VAL A 117 5.11 -9.04 -9.63
N MET A 118 4.53 -9.56 -8.53
CA MET A 118 4.04 -10.94 -8.47
C MET A 118 2.89 -11.21 -9.45
N ARG A 119 2.14 -10.18 -9.87
CA ARG A 119 1.04 -10.30 -10.85
C ARG A 119 1.51 -10.81 -12.22
N ASN A 120 2.79 -10.62 -12.53
CA ASN A 120 3.41 -11.15 -13.76
C ASN A 120 3.41 -12.69 -13.84
N ARG A 121 3.08 -13.38 -12.74
CA ARG A 121 3.11 -14.83 -12.64
C ARG A 121 1.75 -15.46 -12.37
N GLY A 122 0.71 -14.65 -12.26
CA GLY A 122 -0.63 -15.11 -11.94
C GLY A 122 -0.89 -15.28 -10.44
N PRO A 123 -2.18 -15.37 -10.06
CA PRO A 123 -2.63 -15.32 -8.68
C PRO A 123 -2.23 -16.55 -7.85
N GLU A 124 -1.80 -17.64 -8.48
CA GLU A 124 -1.25 -18.82 -7.80
C GLU A 124 0.09 -18.56 -7.10
N HIS A 125 0.74 -17.44 -7.41
CA HIS A 125 1.96 -17.02 -6.72
C HIS A 125 1.68 -16.11 -5.52
N PHE A 126 0.42 -15.71 -5.30
CA PHE A 126 0.06 -14.88 -4.14
C PHE A 126 -0.03 -15.75 -2.89
N TRP A 127 0.49 -15.24 -1.79
CA TRP A 127 0.35 -15.94 -0.52
C TRP A 127 -1.11 -15.88 -0.08
N THR A 128 -1.71 -17.00 0.33
CA THR A 128 -3.12 -17.05 0.75
C THR A 128 -3.29 -17.89 2.02
N ASN A 129 -3.84 -17.28 3.07
CA ASN A 129 -4.24 -17.96 4.31
C ASN A 129 -5.78 -18.06 4.37
N GLN A 130 -6.27 -19.13 4.98
CA GLN A 130 -7.69 -19.28 5.28
C GLN A 130 -8.02 -18.65 6.65
N LEU A 131 -9.14 -17.94 6.72
CA LEU A 131 -9.70 -17.35 7.94
C LEU A 131 -11.09 -17.95 8.19
N LEU A 132 -11.38 -18.36 9.42
CA LEU A 132 -12.73 -18.66 9.87
C LEU A 132 -13.32 -17.43 10.54
N VAL A 133 -14.39 -16.87 9.97
CA VAL A 133 -15.10 -15.73 10.57
C VAL A 133 -16.39 -16.23 11.18
N ILE A 134 -16.65 -15.86 12.42
CA ILE A 134 -17.87 -16.21 13.15
C ILE A 134 -18.65 -14.93 13.44
N HIS A 135 -19.92 -14.94 13.10
CA HIS A 135 -20.82 -13.84 13.44
C HIS A 135 -21.82 -14.31 14.51
N PRO A 136 -21.92 -13.62 15.66
CA PRO A 136 -22.69 -14.10 16.82
C PRO A 136 -24.19 -14.25 16.54
N GLY A 137 -24.73 -13.51 15.57
CA GLY A 137 -26.16 -13.55 15.20
C GLY A 137 -26.50 -13.95 13.75
N LYS A 138 -25.51 -14.25 12.88
CA LYS A 138 -25.75 -14.54 11.46
C LYS A 138 -25.30 -15.95 11.15
N LYS A 139 -26.27 -16.78 10.73
CA LYS A 139 -26.01 -18.15 10.28
C LYS A 139 -25.24 -18.12 8.96
N PRO A 140 -24.48 -19.18 8.63
CA PRO A 140 -23.83 -19.30 7.33
C PRO A 140 -24.85 -19.21 6.19
N GLU A 141 -24.58 -18.41 5.16
CA GLU A 141 -25.40 -18.33 3.95
C GLU A 141 -25.28 -19.59 3.09
N VAL A 142 -24.14 -20.28 3.16
CA VAL A 142 -23.92 -21.57 2.52
C VAL A 142 -24.21 -22.65 3.57
N PRO A 143 -25.07 -23.65 3.32
CA PRO A 143 -25.18 -24.80 4.20
C PRO A 143 -23.77 -25.36 4.41
N LEU A 144 -23.41 -25.72 5.66
CA LEU A 144 -22.21 -26.51 5.95
C LEU A 144 -22.15 -27.65 4.92
N MET A 145 -21.34 -27.48 3.87
CA MET A 145 -21.28 -28.48 2.80
C MET A 145 -20.78 -29.74 3.47
N LYS A 146 -21.50 -30.86 3.30
CA LYS A 146 -20.94 -32.15 3.71
C LYS A 146 -19.60 -32.30 3.02
N ALA A 147 -18.58 -32.72 3.76
CA ALA A 147 -17.27 -33.10 3.24
C ALA A 147 -17.44 -33.78 1.88
N VAL A 148 -16.93 -33.16 0.82
CA VAL A 148 -16.64 -33.90 -0.40
C VAL A 148 -15.52 -34.84 0.00
N THR A 149 -15.93 -36.04 0.38
CA THR A 149 -15.04 -37.18 0.54
C THR A 149 -14.57 -37.55 -0.86
N ASP A 150 -13.26 -37.69 -0.99
CA ASP A 150 -12.58 -38.42 -2.07
C ASP A 150 -12.53 -37.77 -3.46
N GLY A 151 -12.34 -36.45 -3.53
CA GLY A 151 -11.72 -35.81 -4.69
C GLY A 151 -10.20 -35.71 -4.50
N PRO A 152 -9.35 -36.07 -5.49
CA PRO A 152 -7.91 -35.87 -5.36
C PRO A 152 -7.62 -34.39 -5.15
N VAL A 153 -7.01 -34.06 -4.00
CA VAL A 153 -6.40 -32.75 -3.76
C VAL A 153 -5.44 -32.50 -4.93
N PRO A 154 -5.59 -31.41 -5.71
CA PRO A 154 -4.62 -31.09 -6.75
C PRO A 154 -3.23 -31.09 -6.11
N PRO A 155 -2.23 -31.78 -6.68
CA PRO A 155 -0.91 -31.81 -6.08
C PRO A 155 -0.33 -30.39 -6.08
N GLY A 156 -0.46 -29.70 -4.95
CA GLY A 156 0.37 -28.54 -4.63
C GLY A 156 1.82 -29.01 -4.59
N CYS A 157 2.74 -28.19 -5.04
CA CYS A 157 4.16 -28.50 -4.87
C CYS A 157 4.43 -28.55 -3.36
N PRO A 158 4.83 -29.71 -2.76
CA PRO A 158 5.08 -29.76 -1.33
C PRO A 158 6.26 -28.83 -1.03
N MET A 159 6.01 -27.76 -0.28
CA MET A 159 7.10 -27.04 0.37
C MET A 159 7.80 -27.99 1.33
N ALA A 160 9.09 -27.74 1.57
CA ALA A 160 9.75 -28.35 2.72
C ALA A 160 8.95 -28.03 4.00
N PRO A 161 8.77 -29.01 4.90
CA PRO A 161 8.16 -28.76 6.19
C PRO A 161 8.96 -27.67 6.92
N PRO A 162 8.29 -26.80 7.70
CA PRO A 162 9.01 -25.81 8.48
C PRO A 162 9.97 -26.50 9.45
N MET A 163 11.11 -25.86 9.68
CA MET A 163 12.07 -26.31 10.68
C MET A 163 11.57 -25.95 12.08
N PRO A 164 11.66 -26.87 13.06
CA PRO A 164 11.39 -26.52 14.43
C PRO A 164 12.46 -25.56 14.95
N CYS A 165 12.07 -24.65 15.84
CA CYS A 165 13.03 -24.03 16.74
C CYS A 165 13.10 -24.86 18.04
N GLY A 166 13.97 -24.53 18.98
CA GLY A 166 13.92 -25.07 20.33
C GLY A 166 13.11 -24.13 21.21
N LEU A 167 11.77 -24.22 21.14
CA LEU A 167 10.83 -23.45 21.95
C LEU A 167 10.57 -24.14 23.29
N GLN A 168 10.73 -23.41 24.39
CA GLN A 168 10.46 -23.92 25.73
C GLN A 168 9.87 -22.83 26.62
N THR A 169 8.85 -23.17 27.40
CA THR A 169 8.35 -22.37 28.52
C THR A 169 9.04 -22.80 29.83
N ASP A 170 9.11 -21.92 30.82
CA ASP A 170 9.66 -22.25 32.14
C ASP A 170 8.81 -23.29 32.91
N ARG A 171 7.50 -23.29 32.68
CA ARG A 171 6.52 -24.18 33.30
C ARG A 171 5.46 -24.59 32.27
N VAL A 172 4.66 -25.59 32.61
CA VAL A 172 3.53 -26.08 31.79
C VAL A 172 2.17 -25.80 32.42
N VAL A 173 2.16 -25.27 33.65
CA VAL A 173 0.97 -24.86 34.39
C VAL A 173 1.26 -23.50 35.04
N TYR A 174 0.32 -22.57 34.90
CA TYR A 174 0.37 -21.23 35.48
C TYR A 174 -0.97 -20.89 36.16
N HIS A 175 -0.95 -19.84 36.97
CA HIS A 175 -2.12 -19.24 37.62
C HIS A 175 -2.30 -17.77 37.19
N PRO A 176 -3.52 -17.21 37.24
CA PRO A 176 -3.79 -15.81 36.92
C PRO A 176 -2.82 -14.83 37.59
N GLY A 177 -2.33 -13.86 36.82
CA GLY A 177 -1.35 -12.87 37.26
C GLY A 177 0.12 -13.34 37.26
N GLU A 178 0.41 -14.60 36.93
CA GLU A 178 1.78 -15.06 36.75
C GLU A 178 2.38 -14.65 35.39
N VAL A 179 3.72 -14.73 35.30
CA VAL A 179 4.48 -14.41 34.08
C VAL A 179 5.07 -15.70 33.50
N VAL A 180 4.83 -15.91 32.21
CA VAL A 180 5.44 -16.97 31.41
C VAL A 180 6.77 -16.48 30.88
N HIS A 181 7.82 -17.29 31.05
CA HIS A 181 9.12 -17.05 30.44
C HIS A 181 9.34 -18.06 29.32
N VAL A 182 9.63 -17.55 28.12
CA VAL A 182 9.82 -18.36 26.92
C VAL A 182 11.26 -18.22 26.46
N ARG A 183 11.90 -19.36 26.20
CA ARG A 183 13.21 -19.44 25.55
C ARG A 183 13.04 -20.06 24.17
N MET A 184 13.70 -19.45 23.19
CA MET A 184 13.77 -19.94 21.82
C MET A 184 15.22 -20.12 21.43
N THR A 185 15.49 -21.20 20.70
CA THR A 185 16.82 -21.48 20.15
C THR A 185 16.71 -21.88 18.69
N SER A 186 17.65 -21.44 17.86
CA SER A 186 17.73 -21.83 16.44
C SER A 186 19.19 -22.03 16.07
N SER A 187 19.45 -23.00 15.21
CA SER A 187 20.78 -23.24 14.64
C SER A 187 21.19 -22.21 13.58
N ALA A 188 20.26 -21.38 13.11
CA ALA A 188 20.49 -20.34 12.11
C ALA A 188 19.91 -19.00 12.57
N GLY A 189 20.50 -17.90 12.09
CA GLY A 189 19.90 -16.56 12.19
C GLY A 189 18.51 -16.57 11.55
N ALA A 190 17.53 -16.01 12.26
CA ALA A 190 16.14 -16.03 11.85
C ALA A 190 15.39 -14.80 12.36
N HIS A 191 14.42 -14.36 11.57
CA HIS A 191 13.44 -13.36 11.95
C HIS A 191 12.17 -14.09 12.38
N LEU A 192 11.87 -14.03 13.67
CA LEU A 192 10.75 -14.76 14.27
C LEU A 192 9.59 -13.82 14.62
N SER A 193 8.42 -14.41 14.76
CA SER A 193 7.21 -13.81 15.32
C SER A 193 6.64 -14.77 16.34
N VAL A 194 6.23 -14.25 17.50
CA VAL A 194 5.70 -15.03 18.62
C VAL A 194 4.29 -14.57 18.90
N ARG A 195 3.39 -15.51 19.08
CA ARG A 195 2.01 -15.25 19.48
C ARG A 195 1.57 -16.25 20.53
N VAL A 196 0.67 -15.81 21.41
CA VAL A 196 0.13 -16.62 22.49
C VAL A 196 -1.38 -16.51 22.45
N VAL A 197 -2.00 -17.63 22.11
CA VAL A 197 -3.43 -17.73 21.84
C VAL A 197 -3.99 -19.00 22.48
N PRO A 198 -5.30 -19.10 22.70
CA PRO A 198 -5.95 -20.32 23.15
C PRO A 198 -5.60 -21.48 22.24
N SER A 199 -5.44 -22.68 22.82
CA SER A 199 -5.13 -23.85 22.02
C SER A 199 -6.23 -24.10 20.99
N GLY A 200 -5.82 -24.35 19.75
CA GLY A 200 -6.74 -24.49 18.60
C GLY A 200 -7.13 -23.17 17.91
N ALA A 201 -6.78 -22.00 18.48
CA ALA A 201 -7.06 -20.71 17.87
C ALA A 201 -6.27 -20.40 16.60
N PHE A 202 -5.14 -21.09 16.49
CA PHE A 202 -4.31 -21.11 15.32
C PHE A 202 -4.29 -22.53 14.77
N ARG A 203 -5.00 -22.73 13.67
CA ARG A 203 -4.82 -23.90 12.84
C ARG A 203 -3.68 -23.56 11.92
N GLU A 204 -2.47 -24.07 12.22
CA GLU A 204 -1.44 -24.09 11.21
C GLU A 204 -2.06 -24.79 10.02
N SER A 205 -2.14 -24.08 8.92
CA SER A 205 -2.58 -24.68 7.69
C SER A 205 -1.46 -25.68 7.32
N HIS A 206 -1.58 -26.93 7.77
CA HIS A 206 -0.75 -28.05 7.31
C HIS A 206 -0.84 -28.17 5.78
N ASN A 207 -1.91 -27.58 5.22
CA ASN A 207 -2.03 -27.13 3.85
C ASN A 207 -2.09 -25.59 3.86
N GLY A 208 -0.96 -24.89 3.93
CA GLY A 208 -0.94 -23.55 3.34
C GLY A 208 -1.66 -23.70 2.02
N LEU A 209 -2.72 -22.95 1.77
CA LEU A 209 -3.32 -22.91 0.44
C LEU A 209 -2.36 -22.18 -0.52
N GLN A 210 -1.06 -22.43 -0.37
CA GLN A 210 -0.09 -22.49 -1.41
C GLN A 210 -0.45 -23.65 -2.33
N TYR A 211 -1.47 -23.42 -3.14
CA TYR A 211 -1.31 -23.83 -4.50
C TYR A 211 -0.19 -23.02 -5.11
N ARG A 212 1.05 -23.46 -4.85
CA ARG A 212 2.06 -23.38 -5.89
C ARG A 212 1.60 -24.34 -6.99
N MET A 213 0.51 -23.96 -7.67
CA MET A 213 0.05 -24.61 -8.86
C MET A 213 1.27 -24.65 -9.77
N LYS A 214 1.56 -25.84 -10.30
CA LYS A 214 2.58 -25.96 -11.34
C LYS A 214 2.31 -24.84 -12.34
N PRO A 215 3.28 -23.95 -12.61
CA PRO A 215 3.02 -22.78 -13.42
C PRO A 215 2.34 -23.27 -14.70
N PRO A 216 1.19 -22.70 -15.10
CA PRO A 216 0.70 -22.96 -16.44
C PRO A 216 1.88 -22.67 -17.39
N ALA A 217 2.11 -23.58 -18.34
CA ALA A 217 3.14 -23.39 -19.36
C ALA A 217 3.04 -21.94 -19.84
N ALA A 218 4.16 -21.21 -19.73
CA ALA A 218 4.27 -19.75 -19.81
C ALA A 218 3.03 -19.09 -20.44
N ARG A 219 2.28 -18.30 -19.66
CA ARG A 219 1.36 -17.33 -20.25
C ARG A 219 2.20 -16.34 -21.07
N LEU A 220 2.42 -16.68 -22.34
CA LEU A 220 3.20 -15.94 -23.32
C LEU A 220 2.55 -14.62 -23.75
N ASP A 221 1.45 -14.22 -23.10
CA ASP A 221 0.57 -13.15 -23.58
C ASP A 221 0.09 -12.19 -22.47
N GLN A 222 0.94 -11.92 -21.46
CA GLN A 222 0.69 -10.79 -20.58
C GLN A 222 1.19 -9.51 -21.25
N GLN A 223 0.27 -8.82 -21.93
CA GLN A 223 0.53 -7.54 -22.57
C GLN A 223 1.02 -6.48 -21.56
N THR A 224 0.70 -6.59 -20.27
CA THR A 224 1.10 -5.64 -19.21
C THR A 224 2.18 -6.23 -18.31
N ALA A 225 3.36 -5.61 -18.30
CA ALA A 225 4.42 -5.93 -17.36
C ALA A 225 4.29 -5.08 -16.10
N TRP A 226 4.11 -5.71 -14.95
CA TRP A 226 4.10 -5.08 -13.63
C TRP A 226 5.52 -4.89 -13.11
N TYR A 227 5.77 -3.76 -12.46
CA TYR A 227 7.08 -3.41 -11.92
C TYR A 227 7.05 -3.40 -10.39
N PRO A 228 8.19 -3.64 -9.72
CA PRO A 228 8.27 -3.48 -8.27
C PRO A 228 8.03 -2.02 -7.88
N GLU A 229 7.23 -1.83 -6.83
CA GLU A 229 6.89 -0.50 -6.32
C GLU A 229 7.97 -0.02 -5.35
N ILE A 230 9.09 0.48 -5.89
CA ILE A 230 10.29 0.83 -5.10
C ILE A 230 10.19 2.15 -4.32
N ARG A 231 9.14 2.96 -4.54
CA ARG A 231 8.99 4.33 -3.99
C ARG A 231 7.54 4.64 -3.59
N GLY A 232 6.89 3.71 -2.92
CA GLY A 232 5.48 3.83 -2.52
C GLY A 232 4.50 3.36 -3.61
N ILE A 233 3.23 3.67 -3.37
CA ILE A 233 2.10 3.25 -4.20
C ILE A 233 2.28 3.80 -5.61
N SER A 234 1.96 3.04 -6.64
CA SER A 234 2.01 3.48 -8.03
C SER A 234 0.62 3.52 -8.67
N ILE A 235 0.50 4.38 -9.67
CA ILE A 235 -0.60 4.38 -10.63
C ILE A 235 0.00 4.12 -12.01
N SER A 236 -0.66 3.29 -12.81
CA SER A 236 -0.20 2.91 -14.14
C SER A 236 -1.34 2.74 -15.11
N GLY A 237 -1.02 2.81 -16.40
CA GLY A 237 -2.00 2.68 -17.44
C GLY A 237 -1.39 2.71 -18.82
N ARG A 238 -2.24 2.92 -19.82
CA ARG A 238 -1.85 3.12 -21.21
C ARG A 238 -2.52 4.34 -21.81
N VAL A 239 -1.81 5.01 -22.71
CA VAL A 239 -2.39 6.01 -23.61
C VAL A 239 -2.52 5.40 -24.99
N VAL A 240 -3.72 5.49 -25.54
CA VAL A 240 -4.04 5.01 -26.89
C VAL A 240 -4.76 6.10 -27.68
N TYR A 241 -4.74 5.99 -29.00
CA TYR A 241 -5.59 6.84 -29.83
C TYR A 241 -7.05 6.43 -29.68
N ALA A 242 -7.94 7.39 -29.39
CA ALA A 242 -9.34 7.10 -29.05
C ALA A 242 -10.09 6.35 -30.18
N GLY A 243 -9.76 6.63 -31.45
CA GLY A 243 -10.44 6.02 -32.60
C GLY A 243 -9.91 4.62 -32.99
N THR A 244 -8.62 4.37 -32.83
CA THR A 244 -7.95 3.13 -33.32
C THR A 244 -7.53 2.19 -32.21
N GLN A 245 -7.51 2.65 -30.95
CA GLN A 245 -6.97 1.93 -29.79
C GLN A 245 -5.49 1.54 -29.95
N THR A 246 -4.76 2.16 -30.88
CA THR A 246 -3.33 1.91 -31.07
C THR A 246 -2.52 2.65 -29.99
N PRO A 247 -1.47 2.04 -29.43
CA PRO A 247 -0.66 2.68 -28.39
C PRO A 247 0.03 3.97 -28.86
N CYS A 248 0.06 4.97 -27.97
CA CYS A 248 0.76 6.23 -28.22
C CYS A 248 2.10 6.25 -27.47
N SER A 249 3.22 6.33 -28.19
CA SER A 249 4.56 6.37 -27.59
C SER A 249 5.04 7.80 -27.38
N GLY A 250 5.73 8.06 -26.26
CA GLY A 250 6.38 9.34 -25.97
C GLY A 250 5.45 10.48 -25.56
N VAL A 251 4.14 10.21 -25.42
CA VAL A 251 3.15 11.17 -24.91
C VAL A 251 3.48 11.52 -23.47
N ARG A 252 3.53 12.83 -23.15
CA ARG A 252 3.65 13.32 -21.78
C ARG A 252 2.35 13.07 -21.03
N VAL A 253 2.47 12.40 -19.89
CA VAL A 253 1.38 12.11 -18.96
C VAL A 253 1.64 12.87 -17.68
N TYR A 254 0.63 13.59 -17.22
CA TYR A 254 0.63 14.34 -15.98
C TYR A 254 -0.26 13.65 -14.96
N VAL A 255 0.20 13.53 -13.73
CA VAL A 255 -0.56 12.95 -12.62
C VAL A 255 -0.56 13.93 -11.45
N GLY A 256 -1.76 14.32 -11.01
CA GLY A 256 -1.99 15.24 -9.90
C GLY A 256 -2.76 14.58 -8.77
N VAL A 257 -2.39 14.89 -7.52
CA VAL A 257 -3.10 14.54 -6.29
C VAL A 257 -3.21 15.81 -5.45
N LYS A 258 -4.41 16.13 -4.95
CA LYS A 258 -4.65 17.39 -4.23
C LYS A 258 -5.04 17.20 -2.76
N ASP A 259 -5.82 16.18 -2.42
CA ASP A 259 -6.33 16.04 -1.06
C ASP A 259 -5.23 15.54 -0.09
N GLY A 260 -4.88 16.33 0.93
CA GLY A 260 -3.88 15.94 1.94
C GLY A 260 -2.42 16.10 1.49
N GLU A 261 -1.90 15.20 0.66
CA GLU A 261 -0.49 15.19 0.23
C GLU A 261 -0.36 15.62 -1.23
N GLU A 262 -0.35 16.95 -1.44
CA GLU A 262 -0.30 17.56 -2.76
C GLU A 262 0.91 17.11 -3.57
N GLN A 263 0.63 16.53 -4.74
CA GLN A 263 1.64 15.96 -5.61
C GLN A 263 1.33 16.28 -7.06
N PHE A 264 2.40 16.54 -7.79
CA PHE A 264 2.38 16.65 -9.23
C PHE A 264 3.53 15.84 -9.80
N HIS A 265 3.24 15.02 -10.79
CA HIS A 265 4.18 14.11 -11.42
C HIS A 265 4.07 14.18 -12.92
N VAL A 266 5.20 14.01 -13.60
CA VAL A 266 5.29 13.98 -15.06
C VAL A 266 6.03 12.72 -15.49
N THR A 267 5.51 12.03 -16.49
CA THR A 267 6.17 10.88 -17.11
C THR A 267 5.89 10.84 -18.61
N HIS A 268 6.56 9.92 -19.31
CA HIS A 268 6.31 9.64 -20.72
C HIS A 268 5.84 8.21 -20.91
N THR A 269 4.98 8.01 -21.88
CA THR A 269 4.59 6.67 -22.33
C THR A 269 5.73 5.99 -23.09
N ASP A 270 5.89 4.69 -22.88
CA ASP A 270 6.83 3.86 -23.64
C ASP A 270 6.28 3.49 -25.04
N SER A 271 7.03 2.67 -25.80
CA SER A 271 6.63 2.21 -27.14
C SER A 271 5.31 1.42 -27.18
N SER A 272 4.86 0.89 -26.04
CA SER A 272 3.59 0.18 -25.86
C SER A 272 2.47 1.08 -25.33
N GLY A 273 2.73 2.39 -25.26
CA GLY A 273 1.83 3.39 -24.70
C GLY A 273 1.72 3.34 -23.19
N TYR A 274 2.54 2.54 -22.52
CA TYR A 274 2.44 2.30 -21.09
C TYR A 274 3.10 3.43 -20.29
N PHE A 275 2.47 3.84 -19.20
CA PHE A 275 3.04 4.75 -18.21
C PHE A 275 2.88 4.18 -16.80
N VAL A 276 3.79 4.58 -15.92
CA VAL A 276 3.73 4.32 -14.48
C VAL A 276 4.27 5.53 -13.74
N VAL A 277 3.62 5.88 -12.63
CA VAL A 277 3.99 6.97 -11.74
C VAL A 277 3.91 6.47 -10.31
N GLY A 278 4.98 6.67 -9.54
CA GLY A 278 4.98 6.44 -8.09
C GLY A 278 4.36 7.64 -7.36
N LEU A 279 3.27 7.40 -6.64
CA LEU A 279 2.59 8.30 -5.73
C LEU A 279 3.15 8.07 -4.31
N GLN A 280 3.85 9.07 -3.79
CA GLN A 280 4.51 8.95 -2.51
C GLN A 280 3.53 9.27 -1.39
N HIS A 281 3.62 8.55 -0.27
CA HIS A 281 2.82 8.82 0.93
C HIS A 281 1.31 8.94 0.71
N LEU A 282 0.78 8.32 -0.36
CA LEU A 282 -0.65 8.32 -0.60
C LEU A 282 -1.32 7.67 0.63
N ALA A 283 -2.05 8.46 1.40
CA ALA A 283 -2.70 8.04 2.63
C ALA A 283 -4.20 8.26 2.48
N GLN A 284 -4.98 7.36 3.09
CA GLN A 284 -6.44 7.41 3.04
C GLN A 284 -6.98 7.36 1.60
N HIS A 285 -8.25 7.71 1.44
CA HIS A 285 -8.90 7.76 0.15
C HIS A 285 -8.53 9.05 -0.58
N GLN A 286 -8.04 8.92 -1.81
CA GLN A 286 -7.46 10.02 -2.57
C GLN A 286 -7.97 10.03 -4.00
N LYS A 287 -8.30 11.22 -4.48
CA LYS A 287 -8.65 11.40 -5.89
C LYS A 287 -7.41 11.75 -6.70
N VAL A 288 -7.08 10.87 -7.64
CA VAL A 288 -5.92 11.02 -8.53
C VAL A 288 -6.40 11.43 -9.92
N PHE A 289 -5.83 12.52 -10.43
CA PHE A 289 -6.14 13.02 -11.76
C PHE A 289 -5.01 12.69 -12.72
N ILE A 290 -5.36 12.22 -13.91
CA ILE A 290 -4.40 11.89 -14.97
C ILE A 290 -4.81 12.64 -16.22
N THR A 291 -3.87 13.34 -16.84
CA THR A 291 -4.08 14.04 -18.12
C THR A 291 -2.90 13.82 -19.04
N THR A 292 -3.05 14.14 -20.32
CA THR A 292 -2.00 14.09 -21.32
C THR A 292 -1.74 15.47 -21.88
N GLU A 293 -0.49 15.71 -22.30
CA GLU A 293 -0.21 16.88 -23.12
C GLU A 293 -0.79 16.69 -24.53
N LYS A 294 -1.42 17.74 -25.05
CA LYS A 294 -1.92 17.72 -26.42
C LYS A 294 -0.75 17.73 -27.41
N GLN A 295 -0.55 16.63 -28.14
CA GLN A 295 0.51 16.54 -29.16
C GLN A 295 0.01 16.72 -30.61
N SER A 296 -1.30 16.75 -30.87
CA SER A 296 -1.88 17.00 -32.21
C SER A 296 -3.41 17.23 -32.15
N ASP A 297 -4.08 17.26 -33.31
CA ASP A 297 -5.56 17.20 -33.39
C ASP A 297 -6.12 15.79 -33.12
N GLN A 298 -5.27 14.79 -32.92
CA GLN A 298 -5.70 13.42 -32.61
C GLN A 298 -6.05 13.32 -31.12
N ARG A 299 -7.24 12.77 -30.83
CA ARG A 299 -7.71 12.56 -29.45
C ARG A 299 -7.09 11.32 -28.83
N PHE A 300 -6.57 11.47 -27.62
CA PHE A 300 -6.10 10.36 -26.80
C PHE A 300 -7.20 9.78 -25.92
N GLN A 301 -6.97 8.56 -25.45
CA GLN A 301 -7.74 7.92 -24.39
C GLN A 301 -6.76 7.32 -23.38
N ILE A 302 -6.99 7.63 -22.11
CA ILE A 302 -6.20 7.10 -20.99
C ILE A 302 -6.94 5.89 -20.41
N LEU A 303 -6.27 4.74 -20.42
CA LEU A 303 -6.74 3.48 -19.85
C LEU A 303 -5.96 3.20 -18.58
N VAL A 304 -6.59 3.34 -17.42
CA VAL A 304 -5.92 3.12 -16.12
C VAL A 304 -6.02 1.65 -15.72
N ASN A 305 -4.92 1.08 -15.24
CA ASN A 305 -4.91 -0.31 -14.78
C ASN A 305 -5.59 -0.45 -13.42
N ASN A 306 -6.12 -1.65 -13.13
CA ASN A 306 -6.66 -1.96 -11.81
C ASN A 306 -5.57 -1.92 -10.74
N ASN A 307 -5.84 -1.17 -9.67
CA ASN A 307 -4.96 -1.04 -8.50
C ASN A 307 -4.69 -2.41 -7.83
N PHE A 308 -5.73 -3.23 -7.67
CA PHE A 308 -5.64 -4.60 -7.17
C PHE A 308 -5.74 -5.61 -8.32
N SER A 309 -5.26 -6.84 -8.08
CA SER A 309 -5.34 -7.93 -9.04
C SER A 309 -6.79 -8.43 -9.17
N PRO A 310 -7.40 -8.42 -10.37
CA PRO A 310 -8.73 -9.00 -10.57
C PRO A 310 -8.68 -10.53 -10.64
N ASP A 311 -7.49 -11.13 -10.78
CA ASP A 311 -7.31 -12.56 -10.96
C ASP A 311 -7.31 -13.29 -9.61
N PHE A 312 -7.97 -14.45 -9.55
CA PHE A 312 -8.01 -15.33 -8.37
C PHE A 312 -7.52 -16.73 -8.74
N ALA A 313 -6.76 -17.34 -7.83
CA ALA A 313 -6.42 -18.75 -7.94
C ALA A 313 -7.66 -19.61 -7.66
N THR A 314 -7.73 -20.79 -8.26
CA THR A 314 -8.76 -21.78 -7.86
C THR A 314 -8.35 -22.37 -6.52
N LEU A 315 -9.14 -22.14 -5.46
CA LEU A 315 -8.89 -22.64 -4.10
C LEU A 315 -9.60 -24.01 -3.90
N PRO A 316 -9.06 -24.96 -3.11
CA PRO A 316 -9.81 -26.17 -2.78
C PRO A 316 -10.91 -25.73 -1.83
N MET A 317 -12.15 -25.96 -2.20
CA MET A 317 -13.21 -25.78 -1.22
C MET A 317 -13.09 -26.88 -0.17
N GLN A 318 -12.51 -26.55 0.99
CA GLN A 318 -12.66 -27.37 2.18
C GLN A 318 -13.93 -26.92 2.90
N PRO A 319 -14.87 -27.83 3.17
CA PRO A 319 -16.06 -27.47 3.91
C PRO A 319 -15.68 -26.99 5.31
N MET A 320 -16.39 -25.97 5.77
CA MET A 320 -16.25 -25.45 7.13
C MET A 320 -16.49 -26.58 8.13
N LYS A 321 -15.44 -26.97 8.85
CA LYS A 321 -15.54 -27.87 10.01
C LYS A 321 -15.40 -27.02 11.26
N ILE A 322 -16.55 -26.69 11.85
CA ILE A 322 -16.66 -26.28 13.24
C ILE A 322 -17.04 -27.55 14.01
N ASP A 323 -16.16 -28.02 14.86
CA ASP A 323 -16.41 -29.20 15.69
C ASP A 323 -16.26 -28.89 17.19
N SER A 324 -16.31 -29.92 18.03
CA SER A 324 -16.20 -29.76 19.49
C SER A 324 -14.89 -29.12 19.92
N ASP A 325 -13.83 -29.26 19.11
CA ASP A 325 -12.51 -28.76 19.46
C ASP A 325 -12.46 -27.22 19.33
N ASP A 326 -13.37 -26.64 18.54
CA ASP A 326 -13.50 -25.19 18.38
C ASP A 326 -14.29 -24.50 19.50
N LEU A 327 -15.09 -25.23 20.27
CA LEU A 327 -16.00 -24.65 21.25
C LEU A 327 -15.27 -23.82 22.32
N GLY A 328 -14.12 -24.30 22.78
CA GLY A 328 -13.31 -23.59 23.77
C GLY A 328 -12.88 -22.21 23.27
N MET A 329 -12.38 -22.15 22.04
CA MET A 329 -11.98 -20.88 21.41
C MET A 329 -13.19 -19.98 21.16
N ILE A 330 -14.28 -20.51 20.60
CA ILE A 330 -15.49 -19.73 20.32
C ILE A 330 -16.02 -19.08 21.60
N ASN A 331 -16.04 -19.83 22.70
CA ASN A 331 -16.48 -19.32 23.99
C ASN A 331 -15.53 -18.22 24.50
N MET A 332 -14.22 -18.38 24.32
CA MET A 332 -13.26 -17.34 24.70
C MET A 332 -13.37 -16.08 23.87
N LEU A 333 -13.52 -16.18 22.55
CA LEU A 333 -13.80 -15.03 21.68
C LEU A 333 -15.09 -14.32 22.09
N TYR A 334 -16.11 -15.09 22.50
CA TYR A 334 -17.38 -14.56 23.01
C TYR A 334 -17.21 -13.76 24.30
N ILE A 335 -16.48 -14.32 25.28
CA ILE A 335 -16.16 -13.63 26.54
C ILE A 335 -15.36 -12.35 26.27
N ALA A 336 -14.30 -12.42 25.47
CA ALA A 336 -13.45 -11.28 25.11
C ALA A 336 -14.27 -10.14 24.46
N ARG A 337 -15.18 -10.49 23.54
CA ARG A 337 -16.07 -9.52 22.89
C ARG A 337 -17.06 -8.88 23.86
N GLN A 338 -17.68 -9.64 24.75
CA GLN A 338 -18.61 -9.09 25.74
C GLN A 338 -17.92 -8.13 26.71
N ALA A 339 -16.67 -8.42 27.07
CA ALA A 339 -15.87 -7.56 27.93
C ALA A 339 -15.34 -6.30 27.22
N GLN A 340 -15.64 -6.11 25.92
CA GLN A 340 -15.14 -5.01 25.07
C GLN A 340 -13.60 -4.90 25.10
N VAL A 341 -12.92 -6.00 25.35
CA VAL A 341 -11.47 -6.01 25.43
C VAL A 341 -10.91 -6.00 24.01
N SER A 342 -10.19 -4.94 23.65
CA SER A 342 -9.40 -4.95 22.42
C SER A 342 -8.20 -5.88 22.59
N ASP A 343 -7.99 -6.77 21.62
CA ASP A 343 -6.87 -7.74 21.58
C ASP A 343 -5.49 -7.06 21.39
N THR A 344 -5.40 -5.72 21.45
CA THR A 344 -4.28 -4.97 20.87
C THR A 344 -3.39 -4.33 21.93
N LEU A 345 -2.40 -5.06 22.45
CA LEU A 345 -1.17 -4.45 22.99
C LEU A 345 -0.11 -4.43 21.90
N LEU A 346 -0.31 -3.62 20.86
CA LEU A 346 0.71 -3.41 19.84
C LEU A 346 1.34 -2.04 20.00
N HIS A 347 2.62 -2.01 20.33
CA HIS A 347 3.50 -0.98 19.82
C HIS A 347 3.79 -1.34 18.36
N VAL A 348 2.86 -1.12 17.43
CA VAL A 348 3.25 -1.09 16.02
C VAL A 348 4.09 0.16 15.88
N LYS A 349 5.41 -0.01 15.86
CA LYS A 349 6.33 1.09 15.55
C LYS A 349 5.84 1.63 14.21
N ARG A 350 5.32 2.86 14.17
CA ARG A 350 4.97 3.52 12.91
C ARG A 350 6.24 3.48 12.08
N LEU A 351 6.25 2.66 11.03
CA LEU A 351 7.41 2.51 10.18
C LEU A 351 7.60 3.85 9.48
N ASP A 352 8.76 4.47 9.70
CA ASP A 352 9.14 5.72 9.05
C ASP A 352 9.01 5.49 7.54
N THR A 353 8.10 6.23 6.94
CA THR A 353 7.89 6.17 5.50
C THR A 353 9.08 6.89 4.84
N VAL A 354 9.53 6.40 3.69
CA VAL A 354 10.67 6.94 2.90
C VAL A 354 10.65 8.48 2.85
N ALA A 355 11.80 9.14 2.77
CA ALA A 355 11.86 10.62 2.73
C ALA A 355 10.85 11.24 1.74
N TRP A 356 10.02 12.14 2.25
CA TRP A 356 9.01 12.92 1.52
C TRP A 356 9.66 13.63 0.33
N LEU A 357 9.18 13.39 -0.91
CA LEU A 357 9.45 14.34 -1.98
C LEU A 357 8.73 15.63 -1.61
N PRO A 358 9.45 16.76 -1.52
CA PRO A 358 8.77 18.00 -1.25
C PRO A 358 7.75 18.31 -2.32
N ASN A 359 6.59 18.81 -1.88
CA ASN A 359 5.67 19.49 -2.77
C ASN A 359 6.53 20.38 -3.69
N PRO A 360 6.42 20.24 -5.02
CA PRO A 360 7.32 20.92 -5.96
C PRO A 360 7.31 22.45 -5.80
N PHE A 361 6.24 23.00 -5.21
CA PHE A 361 6.09 24.42 -4.90
C PHE A 361 6.72 24.84 -3.57
N GLN A 362 6.92 23.89 -2.65
CA GLN A 362 7.41 24.20 -1.32
C GLN A 362 8.90 24.55 -1.37
N GLY A 363 9.20 25.82 -1.09
CA GLY A 363 10.57 26.34 -1.02
C GLY A 363 11.21 26.68 -2.38
N ALA A 364 10.62 26.26 -3.49
CA ALA A 364 11.09 26.58 -4.85
C ALA A 364 10.38 27.78 -5.49
N GLY A 365 9.18 28.13 -5.00
CA GLY A 365 8.35 29.21 -5.55
C GLY A 365 7.82 30.19 -4.50
N GLN A 366 7.08 31.19 -4.98
CA GLN A 366 6.33 32.13 -4.15
C GLN A 366 4.88 31.68 -4.06
N ARG A 367 4.34 31.59 -2.84
CA ARG A 367 2.92 31.30 -2.58
C ARG A 367 2.20 32.58 -2.17
N ILE A 368 1.18 32.94 -2.94
CA ILE A 368 0.32 34.09 -2.71
C ILE A 368 -1.03 33.55 -2.22
N LEU A 369 -1.41 33.86 -0.98
CA LEU A 369 -2.75 33.56 -0.46
C LEU A 369 -3.68 34.72 -0.81
N LEU A 370 -4.73 34.49 -1.60
CA LEU A 370 -5.58 35.59 -2.06
C LEU A 370 -6.39 36.23 -0.93
N LYS A 371 -6.63 35.51 0.16
CA LYS A 371 -7.29 36.05 1.36
C LYS A 371 -6.53 37.19 2.05
N ASP A 372 -5.24 37.33 1.78
CA ASP A 372 -4.40 38.37 2.37
C ASP A 372 -4.50 39.71 1.62
N TYR A 373 -5.26 39.75 0.52
CA TYR A 373 -5.44 40.91 -0.35
C TYR A 373 -6.88 41.41 -0.32
N VAL A 374 -7.07 42.67 -0.69
CA VAL A 374 -8.42 43.22 -0.94
C VAL A 374 -9.08 42.49 -2.09
N GLU A 375 -10.42 42.47 -2.13
CA GLU A 375 -11.17 41.79 -3.18
C GLU A 375 -10.79 42.33 -4.57
N ILE A 376 -10.32 41.43 -5.43
CA ILE A 376 -9.88 41.72 -6.80
C ILE A 376 -10.99 41.28 -7.75
N PRO A 377 -11.37 42.10 -8.73
CA PRO A 377 -12.54 41.82 -9.56
C PRO A 377 -12.31 40.69 -10.57
N SER A 378 -11.06 40.36 -10.94
CA SER A 378 -10.79 39.29 -11.92
C SER A 378 -9.44 38.60 -11.73
N MET A 379 -9.32 37.37 -12.22
CA MET A 379 -8.05 36.64 -12.24
C MET A 379 -6.97 37.32 -13.11
N ALA A 380 -7.37 38.07 -14.14
CA ALA A 380 -6.42 38.82 -14.94
C ALA A 380 -5.72 39.92 -14.13
N GLU A 381 -6.46 40.61 -13.26
CA GLU A 381 -5.89 41.60 -12.33
C GLU A 381 -5.07 40.92 -11.23
N VAL A 382 -5.51 39.77 -10.71
CA VAL A 382 -4.70 38.96 -9.77
C VAL A 382 -3.32 38.69 -10.36
N PHE A 383 -3.25 38.20 -11.60
CA PHE A 383 -1.98 37.88 -12.24
C PHE A 383 -1.11 39.11 -12.54
N ASN A 384 -1.71 40.22 -12.98
CA ASN A 384 -0.95 41.41 -13.37
C ASN A 384 -0.51 42.28 -12.19
N GLU A 385 -1.30 42.32 -11.10
CA GLU A 385 -1.07 43.27 -9.99
C GLU A 385 -0.50 42.61 -8.74
N ILE A 386 -0.84 41.34 -8.49
CA ILE A 386 -0.49 40.66 -7.24
C ILE A 386 0.60 39.61 -7.42
N VAL A 387 0.44 38.77 -8.44
CA VAL A 387 1.30 37.59 -8.62
C VAL A 387 2.61 38.01 -9.29
N PRO A 388 3.77 37.93 -8.60
CA PRO A 388 5.02 38.42 -9.16
C PRO A 388 5.49 37.58 -10.35
N TYR A 389 6.13 38.24 -11.33
CA TYR A 389 6.67 37.60 -12.53
C TYR A 389 5.64 36.86 -13.40
N VAL A 390 4.35 37.14 -13.22
CA VAL A 390 3.29 36.67 -14.08
C VAL A 390 2.66 37.86 -14.78
N SER A 391 2.21 37.66 -16.01
CA SER A 391 1.39 38.65 -16.70
C SER A 391 0.38 37.97 -17.61
N VAL A 392 -0.67 38.69 -17.95
CA VAL A 392 -1.64 38.26 -18.97
C VAL A 392 -1.42 39.09 -20.23
N HIS A 393 -1.06 38.42 -21.32
CA HIS A 393 -0.84 39.03 -22.63
C HIS A 393 -1.89 38.54 -23.64
N GLU A 394 -2.30 39.40 -24.57
CA GLU A 394 -3.24 39.04 -25.63
C GLU A 394 -2.48 38.63 -26.91
N ASN A 395 -2.72 37.41 -27.38
CA ASN A 395 -2.12 36.86 -28.59
C ASN A 395 -3.21 36.35 -29.53
N LYS A 396 -3.33 36.96 -30.72
CA LYS A 396 -4.34 36.63 -31.75
C LYS A 396 -5.79 36.56 -31.21
N GLY A 397 -6.14 37.49 -30.32
CA GLY A 397 -7.49 37.57 -29.74
C GLY A 397 -7.77 36.57 -28.61
N LYS A 398 -6.75 35.88 -28.10
CA LYS A 398 -6.82 35.04 -26.89
C LYS A 398 -5.85 35.55 -25.83
N ARG A 399 -6.30 35.63 -24.59
CA ARG A 399 -5.45 35.97 -23.44
C ARG A 399 -4.65 34.75 -23.01
N MET A 400 -3.36 34.95 -22.83
CA MET A 400 -2.39 33.95 -22.43
C MET A 400 -1.72 34.40 -21.13
N ILE A 401 -1.60 33.48 -20.19
CA ILE A 401 -0.78 33.65 -18.99
C ILE A 401 0.69 33.38 -19.40
N GLU A 402 1.56 34.34 -19.14
CA GLU A 402 3.01 34.27 -19.37
C GLU A 402 3.74 34.44 -18.03
N THR A 403 4.90 33.80 -17.88
CA THR A 403 5.79 34.03 -16.73
C THR A 403 7.10 34.66 -17.20
N PHE A 404 7.86 35.26 -16.29
CA PHE A 404 9.19 35.81 -16.57
C PHE A 404 10.23 35.14 -15.69
N ASP A 405 11.39 34.81 -16.24
CA ASP A 405 12.53 34.35 -15.46
C ASP A 405 12.93 35.42 -14.43
N ALA A 406 12.88 35.09 -13.14
CA ALA A 406 13.20 36.02 -12.07
C ALA A 406 14.64 36.58 -12.15
N ARG A 407 15.56 35.88 -12.82
CA ARG A 407 16.97 36.27 -12.94
C ARG A 407 17.26 37.14 -14.14
N SER A 408 16.74 36.77 -15.30
CA SER A 408 17.04 37.43 -16.58
C SER A 408 15.91 38.36 -17.06
N ASN A 409 14.73 38.29 -16.43
CA ASN A 409 13.51 38.96 -16.84
C ASN A 409 13.09 38.64 -18.29
N THR A 410 13.53 37.49 -18.82
CA THR A 410 13.10 37.01 -20.14
C THR A 410 11.74 36.31 -20.03
N PRO A 411 10.82 36.51 -20.99
CA PRO A 411 9.51 35.88 -20.96
C PRO A 411 9.60 34.38 -21.27
N PHE A 412 8.98 33.58 -20.42
CA PHE A 412 8.59 32.20 -20.69
C PHE A 412 7.19 32.21 -21.31
N ARG A 413 7.12 31.88 -22.61
CA ARG A 413 5.88 31.98 -23.41
C ARG A 413 4.95 30.79 -23.25
N HIS A 414 5.44 29.68 -22.71
CA HIS A 414 4.66 28.46 -22.51
C HIS A 414 4.86 27.94 -21.08
N PRO A 415 4.47 28.73 -20.06
CA PRO A 415 4.51 28.23 -18.70
C PRO A 415 3.54 27.08 -18.51
N LEU A 416 3.89 26.17 -17.61
CA LEU A 416 2.96 25.14 -17.19
C LEU A 416 2.01 25.74 -16.15
N VAL A 417 0.75 25.91 -16.52
CA VAL A 417 -0.28 26.42 -15.62
C VAL A 417 -1.13 25.26 -15.12
N LEU A 418 -1.14 25.07 -13.81
CA LEU A 418 -1.92 24.06 -13.12
C LEU A 418 -3.11 24.71 -12.40
N LEU A 419 -4.22 23.98 -12.34
CA LEU A 419 -5.37 24.24 -11.48
C LEU A 419 -5.59 22.99 -10.61
N ASP A 420 -5.49 23.15 -9.29
CA ASP A 420 -5.50 22.06 -8.31
C ASP A 420 -4.55 20.90 -8.71
N CYS A 421 -3.30 21.24 -9.08
CA CYS A 421 -2.27 20.30 -9.55
C CYS A 421 -2.57 19.58 -10.88
N ILE A 422 -3.55 20.04 -11.66
CA ILE A 422 -3.87 19.52 -13.00
C ILE A 422 -3.49 20.55 -14.06
N PRO A 423 -2.79 20.18 -15.14
CA PRO A 423 -2.42 21.13 -16.18
C PRO A 423 -3.61 21.57 -17.02
N PHE A 424 -3.67 22.88 -17.30
CA PHE A 424 -4.68 23.50 -18.15
C PHE A 424 -4.01 24.33 -19.25
N GLU A 425 -4.24 23.95 -20.50
CA GLU A 425 -3.78 24.72 -21.68
C GLU A 425 -4.73 25.89 -22.01
N ASP A 426 -6.01 25.78 -21.63
CA ASP A 426 -7.00 26.83 -21.88
C ASP A 426 -6.91 27.94 -20.84
N HIS A 427 -6.00 28.88 -21.08
CA HIS A 427 -5.81 30.04 -20.21
C HIS A 427 -7.06 30.93 -20.09
N GLU A 428 -7.96 30.94 -21.09
CA GLU A 428 -9.21 31.71 -20.98
C GLU A 428 -10.14 31.10 -19.91
N ALA A 429 -10.19 29.77 -19.82
CA ALA A 429 -10.96 29.09 -18.78
C ALA A 429 -10.41 29.41 -17.37
N LEU A 430 -9.08 29.47 -17.22
CA LEU A 430 -8.44 29.84 -15.96
C LEU A 430 -8.69 31.31 -15.58
N LEU A 431 -8.66 32.21 -16.57
CA LEU A 431 -8.93 33.63 -16.37
C LEU A 431 -10.42 33.94 -16.10
N ALA A 432 -11.31 32.99 -16.42
CA ALA A 432 -12.75 33.10 -16.15
C ALA A 432 -13.14 32.66 -14.73
N LEU A 433 -12.22 32.07 -13.96
CA LEU A 433 -12.44 31.76 -12.55
C LEU A 433 -12.73 33.03 -11.75
N LEU A 434 -13.58 32.92 -10.72
CA LEU A 434 -13.77 34.01 -9.77
C LEU A 434 -12.62 34.00 -8.77
N PRO A 435 -11.95 35.13 -8.49
CA PRO A 435 -10.89 35.19 -7.48
C PRO A 435 -11.33 34.67 -6.10
N SER A 436 -12.61 34.79 -5.74
CA SER A 436 -13.18 34.26 -4.50
C SER A 436 -13.22 32.72 -4.41
N GLN A 437 -13.07 32.01 -5.53
CA GLN A 437 -12.95 30.55 -5.57
C GLN A 437 -11.51 30.08 -5.35
N VAL A 438 -10.54 30.97 -5.53
CA VAL A 438 -9.10 30.66 -5.50
C VAL A 438 -8.55 30.94 -4.10
N GLU A 439 -7.95 29.91 -3.50
CA GLU A 439 -7.26 30.01 -2.21
C GLU A 439 -5.89 30.67 -2.39
N SER A 440 -5.11 30.15 -3.33
CA SER A 440 -3.73 30.59 -3.53
C SER A 440 -3.24 30.43 -4.96
N VAL A 441 -2.26 31.25 -5.32
CA VAL A 441 -1.47 31.10 -6.54
C VAL A 441 -0.02 30.88 -6.14
N GLU A 442 0.54 29.75 -6.54
CA GLU A 442 1.95 29.41 -6.35
C GLU A 442 2.69 29.56 -7.67
N VAL A 443 3.85 30.24 -7.66
CA VAL A 443 4.62 30.54 -8.87
C VAL A 443 6.09 30.21 -8.69
N ILE A 444 6.62 29.44 -9.64
CA ILE A 444 8.05 29.19 -9.84
C ILE A 444 8.45 29.91 -11.14
N SER A 445 9.14 31.04 -11.00
CA SER A 445 9.61 31.88 -12.10
C SER A 445 11.03 31.53 -12.55
N ASP A 446 11.30 30.24 -12.74
CA ASP A 446 12.58 29.69 -13.21
C ASP A 446 12.32 28.40 -14.03
N TYR A 447 13.37 27.85 -14.65
CA TYR A 447 13.33 26.51 -15.22
C TYR A 447 13.16 25.48 -14.11
N PHE A 448 12.04 24.75 -14.13
CA PHE A 448 11.73 23.71 -13.16
C PHE A 448 11.94 22.33 -13.77
N LEU A 449 12.73 21.48 -13.11
CA LEU A 449 12.98 20.11 -13.57
C LEU A 449 12.11 19.13 -12.77
N ILE A 450 11.21 18.44 -13.45
CA ILE A 450 10.29 17.47 -12.84
C ILE A 450 10.15 16.24 -13.73
N GLY A 451 10.38 15.04 -13.16
CA GLY A 451 10.28 13.79 -13.93
C GLY A 451 11.25 13.70 -15.12
N GLY A 452 12.36 14.45 -15.10
CA GLY A 452 13.28 14.57 -16.24
C GLY A 452 12.81 15.52 -17.35
N VAL A 453 11.69 16.20 -17.15
CA VAL A 453 11.14 17.24 -18.03
C VAL A 453 11.50 18.60 -17.47
N SER A 454 12.07 19.48 -18.32
CA SER A 454 12.28 20.88 -17.98
C SER A 454 11.06 21.70 -18.42
N VAL A 455 10.56 22.52 -17.51
CA VAL A 455 9.41 23.39 -17.68
C VAL A 455 9.84 24.85 -17.53
N GLU A 456 9.38 25.70 -18.43
CA GLU A 456 9.68 27.14 -18.47
C GLU A 456 8.70 27.93 -17.60
N GLY A 457 8.97 28.01 -16.30
CA GLY A 457 8.04 28.63 -15.35
C GLY A 457 6.80 27.79 -15.09
N LEU A 458 6.34 27.80 -13.84
CA LEU A 458 5.27 26.93 -13.38
C LEU A 458 4.35 27.71 -12.44
N ILE A 459 3.05 27.68 -12.73
CA ILE A 459 2.01 28.31 -11.91
C ILE A 459 1.07 27.22 -11.42
N ASN A 460 0.69 27.24 -10.15
CA ASN A 460 -0.38 26.40 -9.61
C ASN A 460 -1.43 27.25 -8.91
N ILE A 461 -2.64 27.20 -9.43
CA ILE A 461 -3.82 27.86 -8.90
C ILE A 461 -4.54 26.82 -8.03
N SER A 462 -4.65 27.06 -6.73
CA SER A 462 -5.39 26.19 -5.81
C SER A 462 -6.75 26.79 -5.49
N THR A 463 -7.82 26.00 -5.61
CA THR A 463 -9.18 26.39 -5.27
C THR A 463 -9.57 25.92 -3.87
N TYR A 464 -10.44 26.64 -3.18
CA TYR A 464 -10.90 26.27 -1.83
C TYR A 464 -11.69 24.95 -1.79
N GLN A 465 -12.37 24.60 -2.89
CA GLN A 465 -13.23 23.42 -2.96
C GLN A 465 -12.53 22.21 -3.58
N HIS A 466 -11.30 22.38 -4.07
CA HIS A 466 -10.51 21.34 -4.75
C HIS A 466 -11.29 20.64 -5.89
N ASN A 467 -12.15 21.39 -6.56
CA ASN A 467 -13.06 20.92 -7.60
C ASN A 467 -12.81 21.64 -8.93
N LEU A 468 -11.58 22.12 -9.16
CA LEU A 468 -11.17 22.84 -10.38
C LEU A 468 -12.00 24.11 -10.61
N GLY A 469 -12.52 24.71 -9.54
CA GLY A 469 -13.41 25.88 -9.65
C GLY A 469 -14.70 25.61 -10.44
N GLY A 470 -15.09 24.34 -10.58
CA GLY A 470 -16.21 23.90 -11.41
C GLY A 470 -15.89 23.71 -12.89
N LEU A 471 -14.62 23.86 -13.30
CA LEU A 471 -14.20 23.56 -14.67
C LEU A 471 -14.22 22.05 -14.93
N ALA A 472 -14.55 21.68 -16.17
CA ALA A 472 -14.40 20.30 -16.60
C ALA A 472 -12.91 19.94 -16.70
N LEU A 473 -12.57 18.67 -16.44
CA LEU A 473 -11.25 18.16 -16.77
C LEU A 473 -10.95 18.42 -18.26
N PRO A 474 -9.70 18.72 -18.62
CA PRO A 474 -9.29 18.81 -20.02
C PRO A 474 -9.79 17.59 -20.81
N LEU A 475 -10.23 17.79 -22.05
CA LEU A 475 -10.55 16.68 -22.95
C LEU A 475 -9.33 15.76 -22.98
N GLU A 476 -9.50 14.48 -22.60
CA GLU A 476 -8.48 13.42 -22.39
C GLU A 476 -8.16 13.10 -20.92
N GLY A 477 -8.53 13.97 -19.99
CA GLY A 477 -8.34 13.74 -18.56
C GLY A 477 -9.25 12.66 -17.98
N VAL A 478 -8.74 11.92 -17.01
CA VAL A 478 -9.49 10.95 -16.19
C VAL A 478 -9.20 11.18 -14.72
N SER A 479 -10.19 10.90 -13.87
CA SER A 479 -10.01 10.86 -12.41
C SER A 479 -10.25 9.47 -11.88
N VAL A 480 -9.40 9.00 -10.98
CA VAL A 480 -9.50 7.70 -10.33
C VAL A 480 -9.45 7.87 -8.82
N GLU A 481 -10.41 7.27 -8.13
CA GLU A 481 -10.39 7.18 -6.68
C GLU A 481 -9.44 6.05 -6.27
N MET A 482 -8.50 6.33 -5.37
CA MET A 482 -7.46 5.41 -4.95
C MET A 482 -7.31 5.40 -3.44
N ASP A 483 -7.33 4.21 -2.85
CA ASP A 483 -6.94 4.03 -1.47
C ASP A 483 -5.41 4.01 -1.34
N GLY A 484 -4.91 4.85 -0.45
CA GLY A 484 -3.54 4.93 0.01
C GLY A 484 -3.16 3.81 0.98
N PHE A 485 -2.08 4.02 1.73
CA PHE A 485 -1.75 3.19 2.87
C PHE A 485 -2.81 3.33 3.96
N ALA A 486 -3.24 2.20 4.53
CA ALA A 486 -4.14 2.22 5.66
C ALA A 486 -3.47 2.89 6.87
N GLN A 487 -4.20 3.80 7.54
CA GLN A 487 -3.78 4.30 8.83
C GLN A 487 -3.91 3.18 9.86
N LEU A 488 -2.80 2.81 10.47
CA LEU A 488 -2.81 1.98 11.67
C LEU A 488 -3.58 2.76 12.74
N THR A 489 -4.75 2.26 13.13
CA THR A 489 -5.47 2.85 14.25
C THR A 489 -4.71 2.49 15.50
N GLU A 490 -4.04 3.45 16.14
CA GLU A 490 -3.60 3.32 17.53
C GLU A 490 -4.86 3.14 18.38
N GLN A 491 -5.25 1.89 18.62
CA GLN A 491 -6.31 1.62 19.57
C GLN A 491 -5.71 1.81 20.96
N HIS A 492 -6.08 2.89 21.62
CA HIS A 492 -5.90 3.00 23.06
C HIS A 492 -6.57 1.77 23.69
N VAL A 493 -5.79 0.97 24.41
CA VAL A 493 -6.31 -0.14 25.21
C VAL A 493 -7.20 0.46 26.29
N VAL A 494 -8.51 0.46 26.04
CA VAL A 494 -9.47 0.71 27.11
C VAL A 494 -9.68 -0.63 27.80
N GLN A 495 -8.85 -0.93 28.80
CA GLN A 495 -9.20 -1.96 29.79
C GLN A 495 -10.38 -1.38 30.61
N THR A 496 -11.61 -1.62 30.13
CA THR A 496 -12.85 -1.34 30.88
C THR A 496 -13.13 -2.40 31.95
N SER A 497 -12.46 -3.55 31.85
CA SER A 497 -12.66 -4.74 32.68
C SER A 497 -11.66 -4.81 33.84
N LEU A 498 -12.12 -5.21 35.03
CA LEU A 498 -11.27 -5.56 36.18
C LEU A 498 -10.46 -6.85 35.94
N GLN A 499 -10.88 -7.68 34.98
CA GLN A 499 -10.32 -9.00 34.66
C GLN A 499 -9.73 -9.01 33.24
N ASP A 500 -8.54 -9.57 33.06
CA ASP A 500 -7.92 -9.78 31.75
C ASP A 500 -8.52 -11.01 31.06
N VAL A 501 -9.31 -10.79 30.01
CA VAL A 501 -9.96 -11.85 29.24
C VAL A 501 -9.57 -11.84 27.76
N ARG A 502 -8.38 -11.32 27.44
CA ARG A 502 -7.87 -11.24 26.07
C ARG A 502 -7.74 -12.63 25.44
N ALA A 503 -8.16 -12.76 24.19
CA ALA A 503 -7.96 -13.97 23.41
C ALA A 503 -6.56 -14.00 22.75
N LEU A 504 -5.95 -12.85 22.50
CA LEU A 504 -4.53 -12.74 22.18
C LEU A 504 -3.77 -12.25 23.40
N ILE A 505 -3.13 -13.16 24.13
CA ILE A 505 -2.41 -12.83 25.38
C ILE A 505 -1.17 -12.00 25.05
N TYR A 506 -0.43 -12.43 24.02
CA TYR A 506 0.81 -11.84 23.61
C TYR A 506 0.99 -11.94 22.10
N TRP A 507 1.51 -10.88 21.49
CA TRP A 507 1.98 -10.87 20.12
C TRP A 507 3.27 -10.05 20.06
N ASN A 508 4.30 -10.62 19.44
CA ASN A 508 5.48 -9.90 19.03
C ASN A 508 5.83 -10.32 17.58
N PRO A 509 5.69 -9.43 16.58
CA PRO A 509 5.95 -9.77 15.19
C PRO A 509 7.45 -9.82 14.87
N GLU A 510 8.29 -9.23 15.72
CA GLU A 510 9.69 -8.99 15.42
C GLU A 510 10.54 -9.44 16.59
N VAL A 511 10.93 -10.71 16.54
CA VAL A 511 11.86 -11.31 17.49
C VAL A 511 13.15 -11.66 16.78
N GLU A 512 14.22 -10.97 17.17
CA GLU A 512 15.58 -11.23 16.73
C GLU A 512 16.26 -12.24 17.66
N LEU A 513 17.05 -13.15 17.08
CA LEU A 513 17.86 -14.10 17.82
C LEU A 513 19.27 -13.54 18.03
N ASN A 514 19.70 -13.42 19.28
CA ASN A 514 21.06 -13.08 19.64
C ASN A 514 21.88 -14.37 19.81
N ASN A 515 22.86 -14.60 18.94
CA ASN A 515 23.67 -15.83 18.91
C ASN A 515 22.80 -17.12 18.86
N GLY A 516 21.73 -17.08 18.06
CA GLY A 516 20.80 -18.20 17.91
C GLY A 516 19.85 -18.40 19.11
N GLN A 517 19.77 -17.46 20.05
CA GLN A 517 18.87 -17.53 21.20
C GLN A 517 18.04 -16.26 21.36
N ALA A 518 16.80 -16.41 21.81
CA ALA A 518 15.99 -15.30 22.30
C ALA A 518 15.25 -15.72 23.57
N SER A 519 14.90 -14.73 24.39
CA SER A 519 14.06 -14.92 25.55
C SER A 519 13.07 -13.78 25.66
N LEU A 520 11.82 -14.12 25.97
CA LEU A 520 10.74 -13.17 26.13
C LEU A 520 9.87 -13.57 27.32
N GLN A 521 9.11 -12.61 27.82
CA GLN A 521 8.22 -12.82 28.95
C GLN A 521 6.91 -12.07 28.73
N PHE A 522 5.82 -12.64 29.21
CA PHE A 522 4.50 -12.01 29.16
C PHE A 522 3.63 -12.48 30.33
N PRO A 523 2.73 -11.62 30.83
CA PRO A 523 1.74 -12.03 31.83
C PRO A 523 0.67 -12.92 31.17
N VAL A 524 0.13 -13.89 31.92
CA VAL A 524 -1.07 -14.63 31.52
C VAL A 524 -2.34 -13.79 31.73
N ASN A 525 -3.43 -14.18 31.06
CA ASN A 525 -4.75 -13.61 31.33
C ASN A 525 -5.40 -14.29 32.55
N ASP A 526 -6.67 -13.95 32.84
CA ASP A 526 -7.41 -14.48 33.99
C ASP A 526 -8.43 -15.57 33.59
N VAL A 527 -8.32 -16.15 32.39
CA VAL A 527 -9.28 -17.11 31.84
C VAL A 527 -8.67 -18.51 31.84
N GLU A 528 -9.23 -19.42 32.63
CA GLU A 528 -8.78 -20.82 32.66
C GLU A 528 -8.84 -21.48 31.26
N GLY A 529 -7.85 -22.31 30.95
CA GLY A 529 -7.80 -22.98 29.67
C GLY A 529 -6.40 -23.40 29.23
N SER A 530 -6.37 -23.98 28.03
CA SER A 530 -5.14 -24.37 27.34
C SER A 530 -4.72 -23.26 26.39
N TYR A 531 -3.44 -22.93 26.36
CA TYR A 531 -2.87 -21.88 25.52
C TYR A 531 -1.63 -22.39 24.79
N ASP A 532 -1.48 -21.99 23.53
CA ASP A 532 -0.35 -22.30 22.69
C ASP A 532 0.54 -21.06 22.54
N VAL A 533 1.81 -21.21 22.88
CA VAL A 533 2.89 -20.34 22.42
C VAL A 533 3.27 -20.83 21.03
N ILE A 534 3.15 -19.95 20.02
CA ILE A 534 3.42 -20.31 18.63
C ILE A 534 4.50 -19.39 18.10
N VAL A 535 5.52 -20.00 17.51
CA VAL A 535 6.61 -19.32 16.82
C VAL A 535 6.48 -19.59 15.34
N THR A 536 6.52 -18.52 14.55
CA THR A 536 6.73 -18.61 13.09
C THR A 536 7.86 -17.70 12.67
N GLY A 537 8.48 -17.98 11.53
CA GLY A 537 9.45 -17.06 10.96
C GLY A 537 10.17 -17.62 9.75
N LEU A 538 11.24 -16.93 9.38
CA LEU A 538 12.15 -17.32 8.31
C LEU A 538 13.58 -17.27 8.80
N THR A 539 14.39 -18.23 8.38
CA THR A 539 15.85 -18.13 8.45
C THR A 539 16.35 -17.07 7.45
N GLU A 540 17.59 -16.63 7.63
CA GLU A 540 18.29 -15.81 6.62
C GLU A 540 18.32 -16.48 5.23
N SER A 541 18.40 -17.81 5.16
CA SER A 541 18.33 -18.59 3.91
C SER A 541 16.93 -18.67 3.29
N GLY A 542 15.87 -18.28 4.02
CA GLY A 542 14.48 -18.28 3.53
C GLY A 542 13.71 -19.56 3.81
N GLU A 543 14.23 -20.40 4.70
CA GLU A 543 13.53 -21.58 5.16
C GLU A 543 12.56 -21.21 6.28
N ARG A 544 11.37 -21.81 6.26
CA ARG A 544 10.32 -21.52 7.25
C ARG A 544 10.64 -22.14 8.59
N ILE A 545 10.32 -21.42 9.66
CA ILE A 545 10.34 -21.90 11.03
C ILE A 545 8.90 -21.95 11.54
N PHE A 546 8.56 -23.05 12.20
CA PHE A 546 7.32 -23.22 12.94
C PHE A 546 7.59 -24.08 14.16
N ASP A 547 7.11 -23.63 15.31
CA ASP A 547 7.17 -24.42 16.54
C ASP A 547 6.03 -24.01 17.48
N THR A 548 5.60 -24.93 18.33
CA THR A 548 4.51 -24.68 19.28
C THR A 548 4.71 -25.39 20.60
N GLN A 549 4.37 -24.69 21.68
CA GLN A 549 4.47 -25.18 23.05
C GLN A 549 3.19 -24.81 23.79
N THR A 550 2.48 -25.83 24.31
CA THR A 550 1.23 -25.64 25.06
C THR A 550 1.47 -25.53 26.56
N PHE A 551 0.74 -24.63 27.23
CA PHE A 551 0.65 -24.56 28.69
C PHE A 551 -0.82 -24.48 29.15
N GLN A 552 -1.06 -24.79 30.42
CA GLN A 552 -2.38 -24.73 31.05
C GLN A 552 -2.46 -23.57 32.05
N LEU A 553 -3.55 -22.82 32.01
CA LEU A 553 -3.90 -21.84 33.02
C LEU A 553 -4.97 -22.42 33.95
N LYS A 554 -4.67 -22.48 35.24
CA LYS A 554 -5.55 -23.04 36.29
C LYS A 554 -5.92 -21.96 37.30
N PRO A 555 -7.08 -22.07 37.97
CA PRO A 555 -7.50 -21.12 39.00
C PRO A 555 -6.52 -21.00 40.17
#